data_AF-A0A8X8BLK1-F1
#
_entry.id   AF-A0A8X8BLK1-F1
#
_cell.length_a   1.000
_cell.length_b   1.000
_cell.length_c   1.000
_cell.angle_alpha   90.00
_cell.angle_beta   90.00
_cell.angle_gamma   90.00
#
_symmetry.space_group_name_H-M   'P 1'
#
loop_
_entity.id
_entity.type
_entity.pdbx_description
1 polymer ?
#
loop_
_entity_poly.entity_id
_entity_poly.type
_entity_poly.pdbx_seq_one_letter_code
_entity_poly.pdbx_strand_id
1 'polypeptide(L)'
;MNKIIVYEHGDFRGLSKEFTRDVPNLVSENFNDCISSVKVIGMPWVAYEHSDYQGRQILYEEGQYPSVAMNDTFSSLKIITDSLDDPFISLYEDINYGGRKKDITTETNLCFADFNDKASSHIVQRGAWVLYEDINRGGRQIIARAGERVPNYGSFGFNDRLSSLRPLQYGSPTVKAKIQWEKMIKESERNVKIDELVGTNNSDSEQSFSSTATKEYETFTSESITFSNSTTITVGTSFSLNIVPGVGIESSMSVSNTFNVEKGKTESKTTREKTELNLPVKIPPHTKLTVNVMRKEMSVRVPVEFTVTRGNNTKIEYGEYRCSSGSSVHAEYSSVRI
;
A
#
# COMPACT_ATOMS: atom_id res chain seq x y z
N MET A 1 -2.90 7.56 -6.87
CA MET A 1 -3.80 8.68 -7.23
C MET A 1 -3.48 9.77 -6.23
N ASN A 2 -2.93 10.90 -6.69
CA ASN A 2 -2.41 11.95 -5.81
C ASN A 2 -3.53 12.93 -5.48
N LYS A 3 -3.77 13.20 -4.20
CA LYS A 3 -4.83 14.10 -3.77
C LYS A 3 -4.60 14.71 -2.39
N ILE A 4 -5.25 15.84 -2.18
CA ILE A 4 -5.42 16.47 -0.86
C ILE A 4 -6.91 16.55 -0.54
N ILE A 5 -7.25 16.21 0.69
CA ILE A 5 -8.60 16.38 1.24
C ILE A 5 -8.49 17.39 2.37
N VAL A 6 -9.23 18.48 2.26
CA VAL A 6 -9.24 19.59 3.21
C VAL A 6 -10.56 19.61 3.96
N TYR A 7 -10.52 20.01 5.23
CA TYR A 7 -11.66 19.99 6.14
C TYR A 7 -11.83 21.32 6.85
N GLU A 8 -13.09 21.70 7.06
CA GLU A 8 -13.50 22.95 7.70
C GLU A 8 -13.10 23.01 9.18
N HIS A 9 -13.05 21.87 9.86
CA HIS A 9 -12.72 21.80 11.28
C HIS A 9 -11.53 20.89 11.54
N GLY A 10 -10.96 21.03 12.73
CA GLY A 10 -9.96 20.11 13.26
C GLY A 10 -10.46 18.66 13.33
N ASP A 11 -9.51 17.73 13.34
CA ASP A 11 -9.76 16.28 13.40
C ASP A 11 -10.63 15.76 12.25
N PHE A 12 -10.52 16.36 11.06
CA PHE A 12 -11.19 15.92 9.83
C PHE A 12 -12.72 15.97 9.89
N ARG A 13 -13.25 17.03 10.52
CA ARG A 13 -14.69 17.25 10.72
C ARG A 13 -15.21 18.43 9.88
N GLY A 14 -16.53 18.59 9.84
CA GLY A 14 -17.21 19.65 9.09
C GLY A 14 -17.28 19.36 7.60
N LEU A 15 -17.45 20.41 6.80
CA LEU A 15 -17.41 20.29 5.34
C LEU A 15 -16.02 19.85 4.88
N SER A 16 -15.98 19.13 3.75
CA SER A 16 -14.71 18.70 3.16
C SER A 16 -14.72 18.82 1.64
N LYS A 17 -13.53 19.04 1.07
CA LYS A 17 -13.31 19.04 -0.38
C LYS A 17 -12.05 18.25 -0.73
N GLU A 18 -12.12 17.56 -1.87
CA GLU A 18 -11.01 16.80 -2.44
C GLU A 18 -10.48 17.52 -3.69
N PHE A 19 -9.16 17.69 -3.76
CA PHE A 19 -8.47 18.25 -4.91
C PHE A 19 -7.40 17.30 -5.42
N THR A 20 -7.30 17.20 -6.74
CA THR A 20 -6.33 16.33 -7.46
C THR A 20 -5.40 17.13 -8.37
N ARG A 21 -5.60 18.45 -8.45
CA ARG A 21 -4.86 19.41 -9.28
C ARG A 21 -4.66 20.71 -8.52
N ASP A 22 -3.77 21.55 -9.04
CA ASP A 22 -3.54 22.90 -8.53
C ASP A 22 -4.84 23.71 -8.44
N VAL A 23 -5.00 24.45 -7.34
CA VAL A 23 -6.12 25.33 -7.03
C VAL A 23 -5.57 26.74 -6.81
N PRO A 24 -5.56 27.62 -7.84
CA PRO A 24 -5.03 28.97 -7.71
C PRO A 24 -5.89 29.87 -6.81
N ASN A 25 -7.17 29.53 -6.61
CA ASN A 25 -8.08 30.34 -5.81
C ASN A 25 -9.14 29.46 -5.12
N LEU A 26 -9.13 29.42 -3.79
CA LEU A 26 -10.11 28.66 -3.01
C LEU A 26 -11.48 29.35 -2.90
N VAL A 27 -11.57 30.65 -3.22
CA VAL A 27 -12.86 31.36 -3.30
C VAL A 27 -13.74 30.75 -4.39
N SER A 28 -13.19 30.47 -5.58
CA SER A 28 -13.94 29.78 -6.64
C SER A 28 -14.35 28.36 -6.27
N GLU A 29 -13.70 27.79 -5.26
CA GLU A 29 -14.01 26.49 -4.72
C GLU A 29 -14.93 26.55 -3.49
N ASN A 30 -15.43 27.73 -3.09
CA ASN A 30 -16.25 27.89 -1.89
C ASN A 30 -15.62 27.26 -0.63
N PHE A 31 -14.28 27.34 -0.51
CA PHE A 31 -13.52 26.74 0.59
C PHE A 31 -12.32 27.62 1.00
N ASN A 32 -12.44 28.94 0.78
CA ASN A 32 -11.40 29.92 1.12
C ASN A 32 -11.36 30.12 2.62
N ASP A 33 -10.15 30.20 3.21
CA ASP A 33 -9.97 30.61 4.60
C ASP A 33 -10.83 29.79 5.58
N CYS A 34 -11.03 28.50 5.29
CA CYS A 34 -11.81 27.57 6.13
C CYS A 34 -11.02 26.30 6.49
N ILE A 35 -9.81 26.12 5.95
CA ILE A 35 -9.07 24.87 6.11
C ILE A 35 -8.50 24.81 7.53
N SER A 36 -8.97 23.85 8.31
CA SER A 36 -8.51 23.59 9.68
C SER A 36 -7.81 22.24 9.85
N SER A 37 -8.07 21.25 8.98
CA SER A 37 -7.33 19.98 8.95
C SER A 37 -7.21 19.40 7.55
N VAL A 38 -6.21 18.54 7.32
CA VAL A 38 -5.80 18.10 5.98
C VAL A 38 -5.41 16.62 5.97
N LYS A 39 -5.80 15.88 4.92
CA LYS A 39 -5.25 14.57 4.57
C LYS A 39 -4.60 14.62 3.20
N VAL A 40 -3.36 14.19 3.09
CA VAL A 40 -2.64 14.10 1.81
C VAL A 40 -2.38 12.63 1.48
N ILE A 41 -2.63 12.26 0.23
CA ILE A 41 -2.37 10.93 -0.32
C ILE A 41 -1.48 11.08 -1.55
N GLY A 42 -0.31 10.42 -1.55
CA GLY A 42 0.63 10.43 -2.67
C GLY A 42 1.60 11.61 -2.64
N MET A 43 1.52 12.50 -3.63
CA MET A 43 2.48 13.61 -3.76
C MET A 43 2.26 14.72 -2.71
N PRO A 44 3.32 15.42 -2.29
CA PRO A 44 3.22 16.58 -1.41
C PRO A 44 2.42 17.73 -2.03
N TRP A 45 1.77 18.50 -1.16
CA TRP A 45 1.01 19.70 -1.49
C TRP A 45 1.53 20.90 -0.71
N VAL A 46 1.42 22.08 -1.31
CA VAL A 46 1.73 23.36 -0.65
C VAL A 46 0.44 24.17 -0.55
N ALA A 47 0.11 24.61 0.66
CA ALA A 47 -0.97 25.56 0.89
C ALA A 47 -0.39 26.96 1.07
N TYR A 48 -1.01 27.94 0.43
CA TYR A 48 -0.56 29.33 0.42
C TYR A 48 -1.60 30.23 1.07
N GLU A 49 -1.12 31.23 1.80
CA GLU A 49 -1.94 32.22 2.49
C GLU A 49 -2.79 33.08 1.55
N HIS A 50 -2.32 33.31 0.33
CA HIS A 50 -3.03 34.12 -0.65
C HIS A 50 -3.32 33.34 -1.93
N SER A 51 -4.26 33.85 -2.72
CA SER A 51 -4.55 33.35 -4.07
C SER A 51 -3.30 33.43 -4.96
N ASP A 52 -3.32 32.68 -6.05
CA ASP A 52 -2.26 32.61 -7.05
C ASP A 52 -0.89 32.23 -6.46
N TYR A 53 -0.90 31.39 -5.42
CA TYR A 53 0.27 30.81 -4.76
C TYR A 53 1.19 31.85 -4.11
N GLN A 54 0.61 32.88 -3.50
CA GLN A 54 1.34 33.97 -2.86
C GLN A 54 1.26 33.94 -1.32
N GLY A 55 2.08 34.76 -0.67
CA GLY A 55 2.09 34.88 0.80
C GLY A 55 2.89 33.78 1.48
N ARG A 56 2.60 33.52 2.76
CA ARG A 56 3.24 32.41 3.49
C ARG A 56 2.79 31.07 2.91
N GLN A 57 3.67 30.09 3.01
CA GLN A 57 3.46 28.75 2.47
C GLN A 57 3.71 27.67 3.52
N ILE A 58 2.90 26.63 3.50
CA ILE A 58 3.00 25.46 4.38
C ILE A 58 2.99 24.20 3.53
N LEU A 59 4.01 23.36 3.72
CA LEU A 59 4.14 22.07 3.07
C LEU A 59 3.36 20.98 3.82
N TYR A 60 2.59 20.19 3.09
CA TYR A 60 1.95 18.96 3.57
C TYR A 60 2.43 17.77 2.72
N GLU A 61 3.20 16.88 3.34
CA GLU A 61 3.59 15.60 2.76
C GLU A 61 2.48 14.56 2.96
N GLU A 62 2.63 13.34 2.45
CA GLU A 62 1.63 12.29 2.67
C GLU A 62 1.41 12.04 4.17
N GLY A 63 0.15 12.05 4.59
CA GLY A 63 -0.19 11.91 5.99
C GLY A 63 -1.54 12.52 6.35
N GLN A 64 -1.81 12.53 7.65
CA GLN A 64 -3.01 13.11 8.24
C GLN A 64 -2.60 14.20 9.23
N TYR A 65 -3.14 15.40 9.03
CA TYR A 65 -2.84 16.60 9.81
C TYR A 65 -4.15 17.05 10.49
N PRO A 66 -4.40 16.63 11.75
CA PRO A 66 -5.65 16.94 12.45
C PRO A 66 -5.80 18.43 12.77
N SER A 67 -4.71 19.20 12.69
CA SER A 67 -4.70 20.66 12.74
C SER A 67 -3.67 21.21 11.75
N VAL A 68 -3.92 22.42 11.27
CA VAL A 68 -2.99 23.18 10.42
C VAL A 68 -2.29 24.30 11.21
N ALA A 69 -1.11 24.71 10.78
CA ALA A 69 -0.35 25.77 11.45
C ALA A 69 -0.98 27.17 11.24
N MET A 70 -1.62 27.41 10.09
CA MET A 70 -2.27 28.66 9.75
C MET A 70 -3.77 28.42 9.52
N ASN A 71 -4.52 28.32 10.61
CA ASN A 71 -5.95 27.99 10.58
C ASN A 71 -6.74 29.07 9.85
N ASP A 72 -7.61 28.67 8.93
CA ASP A 72 -8.56 29.58 8.27
C ASP A 72 -7.87 30.73 7.51
N THR A 73 -6.67 30.51 6.98
CA THR A 73 -5.95 31.56 6.21
C THR A 73 -5.52 31.11 4.81
N PHE A 74 -5.77 29.87 4.40
CA PHE A 74 -5.29 29.38 3.12
C PHE A 74 -6.25 29.76 1.99
N SER A 75 -5.70 30.35 0.93
CA SER A 75 -6.45 30.83 -0.24
C SER A 75 -6.04 30.17 -1.57
N SER A 76 -4.95 29.39 -1.61
CA SER A 76 -4.62 28.54 -2.76
C SER A 76 -3.82 27.28 -2.38
N LEU A 77 -3.90 26.25 -3.22
CA LEU A 77 -3.25 24.94 -3.02
C LEU A 77 -2.51 24.53 -4.29
N LYS A 78 -1.29 24.00 -4.16
CA LYS A 78 -0.50 23.55 -5.30
C LYS A 78 0.08 22.16 -5.05
N ILE A 79 -0.08 21.24 -6.01
CA ILE A 79 0.57 19.94 -5.95
C ILE A 79 2.02 20.08 -6.43
N ILE A 80 2.93 19.38 -5.76
CA ILE A 80 4.30 19.24 -6.24
C ILE A 80 4.31 18.06 -7.21
N THR A 81 4.55 18.36 -8.48
CA THR A 81 4.58 17.39 -9.58
C THR A 81 6.01 17.14 -10.09
N ASP A 82 6.99 17.83 -9.50
CA ASP A 82 8.40 17.69 -9.84
C ASP A 82 8.88 16.27 -9.53
N SER A 83 9.89 15.80 -10.29
CA SER A 83 10.63 14.61 -9.85
C SER A 83 11.35 14.95 -8.55
N LEU A 84 11.19 14.09 -7.55
CA LEU A 84 11.85 14.21 -6.25
C LEU A 84 13.09 13.31 -6.16
N ASP A 85 13.50 12.71 -7.29
CA ASP A 85 14.68 11.85 -7.39
C ASP A 85 15.97 12.68 -7.52
N ASP A 86 17.08 12.15 -6.99
CA ASP A 86 18.43 12.72 -7.09
C ASP A 86 18.47 14.26 -6.88
N PRO A 87 17.99 14.73 -5.72
CA PRO A 87 17.78 16.15 -5.47
C PRO A 87 19.11 16.89 -5.41
N PHE A 88 19.16 18.11 -5.96
CA PHE A 88 20.36 18.94 -5.98
C PHE A 88 19.97 20.43 -5.96
N ILE A 89 20.48 21.15 -4.97
CA ILE A 89 20.33 22.60 -4.81
C ILE A 89 21.69 23.26 -4.57
N SER A 90 21.90 24.43 -5.16
CA SER A 90 23.04 25.32 -4.86
C SER A 90 22.56 26.55 -4.10
N LEU A 91 23.13 26.79 -2.93
CA LEU A 91 22.98 28.03 -2.15
C LEU A 91 24.17 28.96 -2.41
N TYR A 92 23.93 30.26 -2.34
CA TYR A 92 24.91 31.31 -2.58
C TYR A 92 24.81 32.37 -1.49
N GLU A 93 25.97 32.86 -1.03
CA GLU A 93 26.02 33.84 0.06
C GLU A 93 25.46 35.20 -0.35
N ASP A 94 25.73 35.60 -1.59
CA ASP A 94 25.28 36.90 -2.09
C ASP A 94 24.07 36.75 -3.02
N ILE A 95 23.40 37.88 -3.27
CA ILE A 95 22.38 37.99 -4.30
C ILE A 95 22.97 37.70 -5.69
N ASN A 96 22.10 37.39 -6.65
CA ASN A 96 22.45 37.07 -8.03
C ASN A 96 23.49 35.95 -8.16
N TYR A 97 23.44 34.98 -7.24
CA TYR A 97 24.29 33.79 -7.24
C TYR A 97 25.78 34.10 -7.04
N GLY A 98 26.10 35.16 -6.31
CA GLY A 98 27.46 35.56 -5.95
C GLY A 98 27.97 34.95 -4.64
N GLY A 99 29.18 35.34 -4.22
CA GLY A 99 29.77 34.91 -2.95
C GLY A 99 30.19 33.43 -2.93
N ARG A 100 30.36 32.86 -1.73
CA ARG A 100 30.63 31.41 -1.61
C ARG A 100 29.40 30.62 -2.05
N LYS A 101 29.64 29.52 -2.75
CA LYS A 101 28.63 28.55 -3.20
C LYS A 101 28.65 27.32 -2.31
N LYS A 102 27.47 26.79 -1.98
CA LYS A 102 27.30 25.50 -1.30
C LYS A 102 26.34 24.60 -2.10
N ASP A 103 26.83 23.45 -2.53
CA ASP A 103 26.03 22.43 -3.19
C ASP A 103 25.53 21.40 -2.17
N ILE A 104 24.24 21.06 -2.25
CA ILE A 104 23.54 20.23 -1.27
C ILE A 104 22.66 19.20 -1.99
N THR A 105 22.76 17.94 -1.56
CA THR A 105 22.03 16.80 -2.14
C THR A 105 21.22 16.00 -1.11
N THR A 106 21.36 16.31 0.17
CA THR A 106 20.66 15.64 1.28
C THR A 106 20.18 16.66 2.30
N GLU A 107 19.35 16.22 3.25
CA GLU A 107 19.02 17.02 4.43
C GLU A 107 20.30 17.50 5.11
N THR A 108 20.33 18.80 5.41
CA THR A 108 21.54 19.47 5.90
C THR A 108 21.15 20.53 6.93
N ASN A 109 21.81 20.49 8.08
CA ASN A 109 21.86 21.60 9.02
C ASN A 109 23.07 22.47 8.68
N LEU A 110 22.83 23.74 8.35
CA LEU A 110 23.86 24.63 7.80
C LEU A 110 24.86 25.15 8.85
N CYS A 111 24.56 25.00 10.14
CA CYS A 111 25.53 25.22 11.22
C CYS A 111 26.77 24.35 11.04
N PHE A 112 26.57 23.06 10.72
CA PHE A 112 27.68 22.13 10.50
C PHE A 112 28.33 22.28 9.12
N ALA A 113 27.73 23.10 8.25
CA ALA A 113 28.22 23.33 6.90
C ALA A 113 28.99 24.65 6.72
N ASP A 114 29.16 25.43 7.81
CA ASP A 114 29.67 26.81 7.83
C ASP A 114 28.90 27.76 6.88
N PHE A 115 27.58 27.57 6.78
CA PHE A 115 26.70 28.31 5.87
C PHE A 115 25.40 28.77 6.53
N ASN A 116 25.32 28.69 7.86
CA ASN A 116 24.12 29.09 8.62
C ASN A 116 23.85 30.58 8.47
N ASP A 117 22.61 30.94 8.11
CA ASP A 117 22.17 32.34 8.04
C ASP A 117 23.04 33.19 7.09
N LYS A 118 23.59 32.57 6.03
CA LYS A 118 24.41 33.27 5.03
C LYS A 118 23.77 33.28 3.65
N ALA A 119 22.76 32.45 3.39
CA ALA A 119 22.20 32.31 2.06
C ALA A 119 21.37 33.55 1.67
N SER A 120 21.69 34.13 0.50
CA SER A 120 20.94 35.25 -0.09
C SER A 120 20.34 34.92 -1.46
N SER A 121 20.76 33.82 -2.09
CA SER A 121 20.17 33.33 -3.35
C SER A 121 20.34 31.81 -3.52
N HIS A 122 19.52 31.19 -4.37
CA HIS A 122 19.67 29.76 -4.72
C HIS A 122 19.31 29.43 -6.15
N ILE A 123 19.83 28.29 -6.62
CA ILE A 123 19.41 27.63 -7.85
C ILE A 123 19.05 26.19 -7.49
N VAL A 124 17.87 25.72 -7.92
CA VAL A 124 17.48 24.31 -7.79
C VAL A 124 17.66 23.62 -9.13
N GLN A 125 18.65 22.73 -9.20
CA GLN A 125 18.92 21.97 -10.41
C GLN A 125 17.94 20.79 -10.55
N ARG A 126 17.68 20.07 -9.44
CA ARG A 126 16.88 18.85 -9.43
C ARG A 126 16.18 18.66 -8.07
N GLY A 127 15.07 17.93 -8.08
CA GLY A 127 14.27 17.71 -6.88
C GLY A 127 13.43 18.93 -6.50
N ALA A 128 12.66 18.79 -5.44
CA ALA A 128 12.08 19.91 -4.71
C ALA A 128 12.65 19.93 -3.29
N TRP A 129 12.79 21.11 -2.73
CA TRP A 129 13.41 21.35 -1.42
C TRP A 129 12.49 22.17 -0.54
N VAL A 130 12.58 21.93 0.76
CA VAL A 130 12.02 22.81 1.77
C VAL A 130 13.16 23.38 2.60
N LEU A 131 13.22 24.70 2.63
CA LEU A 131 14.19 25.54 3.30
C LEU A 131 13.52 26.08 4.57
N TYR A 132 14.22 25.99 5.70
CA TYR A 132 13.71 26.36 7.01
C TYR A 132 14.54 27.47 7.61
N GLU A 133 13.84 28.43 8.20
CA GLU A 133 14.46 29.49 8.99
C GLU A 133 15.20 28.92 10.21
N ASP A 134 14.66 27.89 10.85
CA ASP A 134 15.29 27.27 12.03
C ASP A 134 15.94 25.92 11.72
N ILE A 135 16.86 25.50 12.61
CA ILE A 135 17.62 24.25 12.51
C ILE A 135 16.74 22.98 12.56
N ASN A 136 15.62 23.03 13.29
CA ASN A 136 14.78 21.85 13.57
C ASN A 136 13.51 21.80 12.70
N ARG A 137 13.60 22.18 11.42
CA ARG A 137 12.44 22.31 10.52
C ARG A 137 11.38 23.29 11.04
N GLY A 138 11.82 24.28 11.80
CA GLY A 138 10.99 25.31 12.41
C GLY A 138 11.02 26.62 11.65
N GLY A 139 10.29 27.60 12.17
CA GLY A 139 10.22 28.94 11.61
C GLY A 139 9.54 28.98 10.24
N ARG A 140 9.84 30.02 9.48
CA ARG A 140 9.29 30.17 8.12
C ARG A 140 9.83 29.11 7.18
N GLN A 141 8.97 28.61 6.29
CA GLN A 141 9.31 27.63 5.27
C GLN A 141 9.34 28.27 3.89
N ILE A 142 10.35 27.90 3.11
CA ILE A 142 10.43 28.22 1.68
C ILE A 142 10.49 26.93 0.86
N ILE A 143 9.51 26.70 0.00
CA ILE A 143 9.51 25.59 -0.95
C ILE A 143 10.22 26.05 -2.21
N ALA A 144 11.31 25.37 -2.56
CA ALA A 144 12.12 25.65 -3.74
C ALA A 144 12.03 24.48 -4.72
N ARG A 145 11.60 24.73 -5.95
CA ARG A 145 11.22 23.67 -6.91
C ARG A 145 12.24 23.49 -8.02
N ALA A 146 12.24 22.33 -8.66
CA ALA A 146 13.16 22.02 -9.76
C ALA A 146 13.11 23.10 -10.87
N GLY A 147 14.28 23.59 -11.27
CA GLY A 147 14.42 24.63 -12.30
C GLY A 147 14.26 26.06 -11.78
N GLU A 148 13.85 26.25 -10.52
CA GLU A 148 13.72 27.57 -9.91
C GLU A 148 15.08 28.22 -9.66
N ARG A 149 15.14 29.52 -9.91
CA ARG A 149 16.31 30.36 -9.66
C ARG A 149 15.86 31.60 -8.92
N VAL A 150 16.22 31.69 -7.63
CA VAL A 150 15.85 32.80 -6.76
C VAL A 150 17.09 33.66 -6.55
N PRO A 151 17.20 34.82 -7.24
CA PRO A 151 18.40 35.65 -7.19
C PRO A 151 18.51 36.49 -5.92
N ASN A 152 17.45 36.64 -5.12
CA ASN A 152 17.47 37.53 -3.97
C ASN A 152 16.42 37.11 -2.94
N TYR A 153 16.86 36.76 -1.73
CA TYR A 153 15.98 36.42 -0.61
C TYR A 153 15.41 37.63 0.12
N GLY A 154 16.03 38.79 -0.03
CA GLY A 154 15.57 40.04 0.57
C GLY A 154 14.17 40.45 0.09
N SER A 155 13.80 40.13 -1.15
CA SER A 155 12.48 40.48 -1.72
C SER A 155 11.30 39.84 -1.00
N PHE A 156 11.53 38.74 -0.29
CA PHE A 156 10.51 38.08 0.53
C PHE A 156 10.92 37.95 1.99
N GLY A 157 11.95 38.67 2.46
CA GLY A 157 12.33 38.73 3.88
C GLY A 157 12.90 37.43 4.45
N PHE A 158 13.71 36.71 3.65
CA PHE A 158 14.36 35.45 4.06
C PHE A 158 15.90 35.52 3.94
N ASN A 159 16.45 36.71 3.67
CA ASN A 159 17.89 36.92 3.55
C ASN A 159 18.58 36.58 4.86
N ASP A 160 19.68 35.83 4.80
CA ASP A 160 20.50 35.49 5.96
C ASP A 160 19.69 34.83 7.09
N ARG A 161 18.68 34.03 6.73
CA ARG A 161 17.80 33.34 7.68
C ARG A 161 17.77 31.83 7.51
N LEU A 162 18.37 31.30 6.45
CA LEU A 162 18.33 29.86 6.17
C LEU A 162 19.28 29.11 7.11
N SER A 163 18.72 28.29 8.00
CA SER A 163 19.49 27.46 8.95
C SER A 163 19.45 25.96 8.64
N SER A 164 18.38 25.44 8.05
CA SER A 164 18.32 24.04 7.63
C SER A 164 17.49 23.84 6.37
N LEU A 165 17.73 22.75 5.65
CA LEU A 165 16.96 22.39 4.47
C LEU A 165 16.96 20.89 4.25
N ARG A 166 15.94 20.40 3.56
CA ARG A 166 15.87 18.99 3.13
C ARG A 166 15.19 18.85 1.77
N PRO A 167 15.54 17.79 1.03
CA PRO A 167 14.78 17.43 -0.15
C PRO A 167 13.41 16.89 0.27
N LEU A 168 12.39 17.20 -0.52
CA LEU A 168 11.07 16.59 -0.37
C LEU A 168 11.16 15.11 -0.74
N GLN A 169 10.36 14.29 -0.07
CA GLN A 169 10.26 12.87 -0.36
C GLN A 169 8.91 12.55 -0.98
N TYR A 170 8.90 11.52 -1.81
CA TYR A 170 7.64 10.92 -2.23
C TYR A 170 6.91 10.34 -1.01
N GLY A 171 5.59 10.38 -1.05
CA GLY A 171 4.75 9.59 -0.14
C GLY A 171 4.90 8.08 -0.32
N SER A 172 4.04 7.33 0.35
CA SER A 172 4.02 5.87 0.26
C SER A 172 3.74 5.45 -1.20
N PRO A 173 4.44 4.44 -1.72
CA PRO A 173 4.14 3.93 -3.05
C PRO A 173 2.72 3.34 -3.07
N THR A 174 1.97 3.64 -4.12
CA THR A 174 0.73 2.91 -4.42
C THR A 174 1.10 1.61 -5.14
N VAL A 175 0.56 0.48 -4.69
CA VAL A 175 0.83 -0.83 -5.29
C VAL A 175 -0.46 -1.40 -5.86
N LYS A 176 -0.44 -1.74 -7.15
CA LYS A 176 -1.47 -2.56 -7.79
C LYS A 176 -0.88 -3.93 -8.09
N ALA A 177 -1.57 -4.99 -7.69
CA ALA A 177 -1.13 -6.35 -7.94
C ALA A 177 -2.03 -7.03 -8.98
N LYS A 178 -1.43 -7.71 -9.94
CA LYS A 178 -2.10 -8.51 -10.96
C LYS A 178 -1.51 -9.92 -10.96
N ILE A 179 -2.33 -10.89 -10.56
CA ILE A 179 -1.97 -12.30 -10.62
C ILE A 179 -2.09 -12.82 -12.06
N GLN A 180 -1.08 -13.57 -12.51
CA GLN A 180 -0.98 -14.11 -13.87
C GLN A 180 -1.42 -15.58 -13.87
N TRP A 181 -2.72 -15.83 -13.69
CA TRP A 181 -3.30 -17.18 -13.61
C TRP A 181 -2.97 -18.06 -14.83
N GLU A 182 -2.79 -17.45 -16.00
CA GLU A 182 -2.36 -18.13 -17.23
C GLU A 182 -0.96 -18.74 -17.14
N LYS A 183 -0.13 -18.29 -16.18
CA LYS A 183 1.21 -18.82 -15.89
C LYS A 183 1.24 -19.65 -14.60
N MET A 184 0.08 -20.13 -14.13
CA MET A 184 0.00 -20.96 -12.94
C MET A 184 0.79 -22.26 -13.12
N ILE A 185 1.59 -22.59 -12.12
CA ILE A 185 2.32 -23.85 -12.01
C ILE A 185 1.67 -24.67 -10.90
N LYS A 186 1.28 -25.89 -11.21
CA LYS A 186 0.80 -26.87 -10.24
C LYS A 186 1.99 -27.60 -9.64
N GLU A 187 2.29 -27.31 -8.38
CA GLU A 187 3.45 -27.88 -7.67
C GLU A 187 3.17 -29.28 -7.15
N SER A 188 1.94 -29.52 -6.66
CA SER A 188 1.51 -30.85 -6.25
C SER A 188 0.00 -31.01 -6.34
N GLU A 189 -0.43 -32.24 -6.57
CA GLU A 189 -1.81 -32.68 -6.39
C GLU A 189 -1.78 -34.12 -5.92
N ARG A 190 -2.48 -34.39 -4.82
CA ARG A 190 -2.59 -35.72 -4.24
C ARG A 190 -3.94 -35.88 -3.55
N ASN A 191 -4.42 -37.11 -3.53
CA ASN A 191 -5.52 -37.49 -2.65
C ASN A 191 -4.92 -38.04 -1.37
N VAL A 192 -5.23 -37.40 -0.25
CA VAL A 192 -4.80 -37.81 1.08
C VAL A 192 -5.97 -38.50 1.76
N LYS A 193 -5.78 -39.74 2.21
CA LYS A 193 -6.75 -40.41 3.06
C LYS A 193 -6.74 -39.74 4.45
N ILE A 194 -7.86 -39.13 4.83
CA ILE A 194 -7.99 -38.38 6.09
C ILE A 194 -8.82 -39.12 7.13
N ASP A 195 -9.60 -40.12 6.73
CA ASP A 195 -10.40 -40.95 7.64
C ASP A 195 -10.69 -42.32 7.01
N GLU A 196 -11.00 -43.30 7.84
CA GLU A 196 -11.46 -44.63 7.43
C GLU A 196 -12.60 -45.07 8.34
N LEU A 197 -13.75 -45.39 7.75
CA LEU A 197 -14.91 -45.91 8.47
C LEU A 197 -15.20 -47.33 7.99
N VAL A 198 -15.30 -48.27 8.92
CA VAL A 198 -15.55 -49.68 8.61
C VAL A 198 -16.83 -50.13 9.32
N GLY A 199 -17.76 -50.66 8.55
CA GLY A 199 -18.98 -51.29 9.05
C GLY A 199 -19.07 -52.74 8.59
N THR A 200 -19.45 -53.63 9.49
CA THR A 200 -19.54 -55.08 9.24
C THR A 200 -20.95 -55.54 9.57
N ASN A 201 -21.66 -56.11 8.60
CA ASN A 201 -22.97 -56.70 8.82
C ASN A 201 -22.86 -58.22 8.71
N ASN A 202 -22.98 -58.92 9.85
CA ASN A 202 -22.97 -60.38 9.93
C ASN A 202 -24.37 -61.00 9.97
N SER A 203 -25.42 -60.20 9.81
CA SER A 203 -26.81 -60.65 9.86
C SER A 203 -27.39 -60.88 8.47
N ASP A 204 -28.52 -61.57 8.42
CA ASP A 204 -29.26 -61.84 7.18
C ASP A 204 -30.09 -60.63 6.68
N SER A 205 -30.17 -59.54 7.46
CA SER A 205 -30.90 -58.32 7.11
C SER A 205 -29.97 -57.11 6.98
N GLU A 206 -30.40 -56.06 6.27
CA GLU A 206 -29.65 -54.80 6.19
C GLU A 206 -29.44 -54.18 7.58
N GLN A 207 -28.26 -53.59 7.80
CA GLN A 207 -27.93 -52.87 9.03
C GLN A 207 -27.55 -51.41 8.74
N SER A 208 -27.77 -50.51 9.68
CA SER A 208 -27.35 -49.12 9.56
C SER A 208 -25.83 -49.01 9.63
N PHE A 209 -25.21 -48.27 8.70
CA PHE A 209 -23.76 -48.05 8.68
C PHE A 209 -23.32 -46.99 9.70
N SER A 210 -24.10 -45.92 9.84
CA SER A 210 -23.84 -44.81 10.75
C SER A 210 -25.15 -44.34 11.39
N SER A 211 -25.08 -43.80 12.61
CA SER A 211 -26.21 -43.15 13.28
C SER A 211 -26.56 -41.80 12.64
N THR A 212 -25.62 -41.17 11.95
CA THR A 212 -25.79 -39.91 11.21
C THR A 212 -25.48 -40.11 9.72
N ALA A 213 -26.30 -39.49 8.86
CA ALA A 213 -26.13 -39.56 7.40
C ALA A 213 -24.99 -38.65 6.88
N THR A 214 -24.50 -37.74 7.70
CA THR A 214 -23.40 -36.82 7.37
C THR A 214 -22.31 -36.84 8.43
N LYS A 215 -21.10 -36.48 8.01
CA LYS A 215 -19.96 -36.20 8.89
C LYS A 215 -19.21 -34.98 8.38
N GLU A 216 -18.87 -34.07 9.28
CA GLU A 216 -18.11 -32.86 8.95
C GLU A 216 -16.61 -33.14 8.89
N TYR A 217 -15.96 -32.58 7.87
CA TYR A 217 -14.51 -32.58 7.72
C TYR A 217 -13.98 -31.16 7.54
N GLU A 218 -12.80 -30.91 8.11
CA GLU A 218 -12.14 -29.62 7.97
C GLU A 218 -11.41 -29.52 6.63
N THR A 219 -11.75 -28.48 5.89
CA THR A 219 -11.05 -28.04 4.68
C THR A 219 -10.24 -26.79 4.97
N PHE A 220 -9.21 -26.55 4.15
CA PHE A 220 -8.35 -25.39 4.33
C PHE A 220 -7.95 -24.79 3.00
N THR A 221 -7.67 -23.48 3.03
CA THR A 221 -6.96 -22.76 1.98
C THR A 221 -5.90 -21.90 2.64
N SER A 222 -4.64 -22.12 2.29
CA SER A 222 -3.50 -21.36 2.76
C SER A 222 -2.88 -20.60 1.61
N GLU A 223 -2.81 -19.28 1.75
CA GLU A 223 -2.43 -18.35 0.71
C GLU A 223 -1.23 -17.56 1.18
N SER A 224 -0.27 -17.31 0.30
CA SER A 224 0.90 -16.52 0.65
C SER A 224 1.45 -15.75 -0.54
N ILE A 225 2.12 -14.65 -0.25
CA ILE A 225 2.78 -13.84 -1.26
C ILE A 225 4.22 -13.56 -0.88
N THR A 226 5.11 -13.72 -1.85
CA THR A 226 6.55 -13.52 -1.68
C THR A 226 7.03 -12.49 -2.69
N PHE A 227 7.83 -11.54 -2.22
CA PHE A 227 8.42 -10.47 -3.02
C PHE A 227 9.86 -10.79 -3.39
N SER A 228 10.35 -10.18 -4.47
CA SER A 228 11.79 -10.20 -4.76
C SER A 228 12.58 -9.51 -3.64
N ASN A 229 13.82 -9.98 -3.39
CA ASN A 229 14.72 -9.39 -2.38
C ASN A 229 15.09 -7.92 -2.69
N SER A 230 14.90 -7.47 -3.91
CA SER A 230 15.18 -6.11 -4.39
C SER A 230 13.93 -5.24 -4.58
N THR A 231 12.81 -5.57 -3.90
CA THR A 231 11.57 -4.80 -4.05
C THR A 231 11.71 -3.36 -3.58
N THR A 232 11.13 -2.43 -4.36
CA THR A 232 11.03 -1.01 -4.00
C THR A 232 9.75 -0.68 -3.23
N ILE A 233 8.87 -1.66 -3.03
CA ILE A 233 7.68 -1.51 -2.21
C ILE A 233 8.11 -1.28 -0.75
N THR A 234 7.56 -0.24 -0.13
CA THR A 234 7.89 0.14 1.24
C THR A 234 7.28 -0.87 2.22
N VAL A 235 8.00 -1.18 3.30
CA VAL A 235 7.47 -2.02 4.37
C VAL A 235 6.22 -1.36 4.96
N GLY A 236 5.17 -2.17 5.19
CA GLY A 236 3.88 -1.69 5.66
C GLY A 236 2.93 -1.18 4.57
N THR A 237 3.35 -1.15 3.29
CA THR A 237 2.42 -0.89 2.19
C THR A 237 1.41 -2.03 2.07
N SER A 238 0.12 -1.69 2.01
CA SER A 238 -0.96 -2.65 1.78
C SER A 238 -1.45 -2.60 0.33
N PHE A 239 -1.82 -3.76 -0.21
CA PHE A 239 -2.48 -3.85 -1.52
C PHE A 239 -3.48 -5.01 -1.52
N SER A 240 -4.42 -4.97 -2.46
CA SER A 240 -5.38 -6.04 -2.66
C SER A 240 -5.04 -6.90 -3.87
N LEU A 241 -5.24 -8.21 -3.74
CA LEU A 241 -5.10 -9.17 -4.83
C LEU A 241 -6.45 -9.84 -5.10
N ASN A 242 -6.88 -9.84 -6.36
CA ASN A 242 -8.08 -10.56 -6.78
C ASN A 242 -7.73 -12.02 -7.02
N ILE A 243 -8.06 -12.85 -6.04
CA ILE A 243 -7.78 -14.28 -6.04
C ILE A 243 -9.03 -15.01 -6.51
N VAL A 244 -8.85 -15.99 -7.38
CA VAL A 244 -9.91 -16.90 -7.79
C VAL A 244 -9.87 -18.11 -6.86
N PRO A 245 -10.95 -18.43 -6.12
CA PRO A 245 -11.01 -19.63 -5.29
C PRO A 245 -10.89 -20.90 -6.13
N GLY A 246 -10.24 -21.92 -5.57
CA GLY A 246 -10.40 -23.31 -6.01
C GLY A 246 -9.72 -23.64 -7.33
N VAL A 247 -8.41 -23.94 -7.28
CA VAL A 247 -7.73 -24.54 -8.42
C VAL A 247 -8.34 -25.93 -8.71
N GLY A 248 -9.35 -25.95 -9.57
CA GLY A 248 -10.15 -27.13 -9.89
C GLY A 248 -11.60 -26.84 -10.37
N ILE A 249 -11.76 -26.00 -11.40
CA ILE A 249 -12.92 -25.85 -12.33
C ILE A 249 -14.10 -24.94 -11.90
N GLU A 250 -14.47 -24.04 -12.84
CA GLU A 250 -15.73 -23.31 -13.02
C GLU A 250 -16.41 -22.67 -11.79
N SER A 251 -15.98 -21.45 -11.45
CA SER A 251 -16.85 -20.31 -11.16
C SER A 251 -15.97 -19.11 -10.81
N SER A 252 -15.96 -18.08 -11.66
CA SER A 252 -15.21 -16.85 -11.41
C SER A 252 -15.88 -16.03 -10.31
N MET A 253 -15.50 -16.26 -9.05
CA MET A 253 -15.72 -15.29 -7.97
C MET A 253 -14.37 -14.64 -7.66
N SER A 254 -14.29 -13.31 -7.76
CA SER A 254 -13.10 -12.56 -7.33
C SER A 254 -13.15 -12.37 -5.82
N VAL A 255 -12.22 -12.98 -5.09
CA VAL A 255 -12.00 -12.71 -3.66
C VAL A 255 -10.82 -11.75 -3.54
N SER A 256 -11.04 -10.54 -3.03
CA SER A 256 -9.95 -9.61 -2.75
C SER A 256 -9.35 -9.88 -1.37
N ASN A 257 -8.04 -10.15 -1.30
CA ASN A 257 -7.30 -10.22 -0.04
C ASN A 257 -6.32 -9.06 0.06
N THR A 258 -6.17 -8.49 1.28
CA THR A 258 -5.20 -7.43 1.57
C THR A 258 -3.94 -8.02 2.21
N PHE A 259 -2.77 -7.72 1.66
CA PHE A 259 -1.47 -8.14 2.19
C PHE A 259 -0.59 -6.93 2.51
N ASN A 260 0.23 -7.05 3.54
CA ASN A 260 1.24 -6.05 3.90
C ASN A 260 2.62 -6.47 3.36
N VAL A 261 3.48 -5.52 3.07
CA VAL A 261 4.85 -5.84 2.64
C VAL A 261 5.79 -5.88 3.85
N GLU A 262 6.45 -7.03 4.07
CA GLU A 262 7.58 -7.18 4.99
C GLU A 262 8.81 -7.68 4.21
N LYS A 263 9.92 -6.93 4.23
CA LYS A 263 11.13 -7.30 3.48
C LYS A 263 11.72 -8.60 4.00
N GLY A 264 11.94 -9.56 3.11
CA GLY A 264 12.54 -10.86 3.43
C GLY A 264 11.59 -11.84 4.14
N LYS A 265 10.29 -11.54 4.21
CA LYS A 265 9.28 -12.42 4.79
C LYS A 265 8.16 -12.72 3.80
N THR A 266 7.50 -13.84 4.04
CA THR A 266 6.31 -14.27 3.30
C THR A 266 5.10 -13.96 4.17
N GLU A 267 4.20 -13.11 3.68
CA GLU A 267 2.88 -12.96 4.30
C GLU A 267 2.01 -14.14 3.93
N SER A 268 1.30 -14.68 4.91
CA SER A 268 0.39 -15.80 4.68
C SER A 268 -0.93 -15.67 5.44
N LYS A 269 -2.00 -16.18 4.84
CA LYS A 269 -3.34 -16.24 5.43
C LYS A 269 -3.87 -17.64 5.23
N THR A 270 -4.38 -18.25 6.30
CA THR A 270 -5.01 -19.57 6.23
C THR A 270 -6.45 -19.48 6.67
N THR A 271 -7.36 -19.88 5.80
CA THR A 271 -8.79 -20.00 6.07
C THR A 271 -9.14 -21.47 6.23
N ARG A 272 -9.95 -21.78 7.24
CA ARG A 272 -10.44 -23.13 7.53
C ARG A 272 -11.96 -23.12 7.48
N GLU A 273 -12.54 -24.10 6.80
CA GLU A 273 -13.98 -24.26 6.66
C GLU A 273 -14.36 -25.70 7.00
N LYS A 274 -15.66 -25.92 7.23
CA LYS A 274 -16.21 -27.25 7.44
C LYS A 274 -17.01 -27.66 6.22
N THR A 275 -16.78 -28.86 5.73
CA THR A 275 -17.51 -29.45 4.62
C THR A 275 -18.19 -30.73 5.10
N GLU A 276 -19.51 -30.83 4.88
CA GLU A 276 -20.26 -32.03 5.18
C GLU A 276 -20.08 -33.08 4.08
N LEU A 277 -19.78 -34.31 4.50
CA LEU A 277 -19.70 -35.48 3.64
C LEU A 277 -20.87 -36.42 3.94
N ASN A 278 -21.62 -36.77 2.91
CA ASN A 278 -22.67 -37.77 3.01
C ASN A 278 -22.04 -39.17 3.15
N LEU A 279 -22.48 -39.91 4.17
CA LEU A 279 -22.07 -41.28 4.43
C LEU A 279 -23.15 -42.27 3.97
N PRO A 280 -22.78 -43.53 3.67
CA PRO A 280 -23.76 -44.58 3.44
C PRO A 280 -24.62 -44.75 4.69
N VAL A 281 -25.91 -44.96 4.49
CA VAL A 281 -26.84 -45.16 5.61
C VAL A 281 -26.98 -46.65 5.95
N LYS A 282 -26.69 -47.55 5.00
CA LYS A 282 -26.94 -49.01 5.13
C LYS A 282 -25.77 -49.87 4.67
N ILE A 283 -25.68 -51.06 5.26
CA ILE A 283 -24.76 -52.15 4.92
C ILE A 283 -25.59 -53.38 4.54
N PRO A 284 -25.39 -53.97 3.34
CA PRO A 284 -26.05 -55.22 2.96
C PRO A 284 -25.71 -56.40 3.89
N PRO A 285 -26.53 -57.47 3.94
CA PRO A 285 -26.23 -58.69 4.67
C PRO A 285 -24.86 -59.27 4.32
N HIS A 286 -24.18 -59.88 5.29
CA HIS A 286 -22.89 -60.57 5.12
C HIS A 286 -21.86 -59.74 4.36
N THR A 287 -21.75 -58.45 4.69
CA THR A 287 -20.90 -57.49 3.96
C THR A 287 -20.09 -56.63 4.93
N LYS A 288 -18.79 -56.50 4.63
CA LYS A 288 -17.89 -55.50 5.22
C LYS A 288 -17.80 -54.32 4.26
N LEU A 289 -18.31 -53.16 4.67
CA LEU A 289 -18.20 -51.90 3.95
C LEU A 289 -17.08 -51.05 4.55
N THR A 290 -16.14 -50.61 3.71
CA THR A 290 -15.07 -49.70 4.08
C THR A 290 -15.23 -48.40 3.29
N VAL A 291 -15.31 -47.28 4.01
CA VAL A 291 -15.42 -45.93 3.46
C VAL A 291 -14.10 -45.22 3.74
N ASN A 292 -13.33 -44.97 2.69
CA ASN A 292 -12.12 -44.16 2.76
C ASN A 292 -12.50 -42.71 2.47
N VAL A 293 -12.25 -41.81 3.42
CA VAL A 293 -12.47 -40.38 3.19
C VAL A 293 -11.18 -39.78 2.66
N MET A 294 -11.27 -39.24 1.46
CA MET A 294 -10.16 -38.70 0.70
C MET A 294 -10.30 -37.18 0.62
N ARG A 295 -9.22 -36.47 0.94
CA ARG A 295 -9.10 -35.03 0.71
C ARG A 295 -8.15 -34.79 -0.44
N LYS A 296 -8.64 -34.11 -1.47
CA LYS A 296 -7.81 -33.66 -2.57
C LYS A 296 -7.05 -32.43 -2.12
N GLU A 297 -5.74 -32.57 -1.99
CA GLU A 297 -4.83 -31.49 -1.65
C GLU A 297 -4.09 -31.04 -2.91
N MET A 298 -4.09 -29.74 -3.16
CA MET A 298 -3.40 -29.13 -4.29
C MET A 298 -2.54 -27.96 -3.81
N SER A 299 -1.35 -27.83 -4.40
CA SER A 299 -0.50 -26.67 -4.21
C SER A 299 -0.14 -26.07 -5.55
N VAL A 300 -0.29 -24.76 -5.66
CA VAL A 300 0.02 -23.99 -6.86
C VAL A 300 0.89 -22.79 -6.55
N ARG A 301 1.62 -22.38 -7.57
CA ARG A 301 2.44 -21.17 -7.60
C ARG A 301 2.06 -20.35 -8.82
N VAL A 302 1.86 -19.05 -8.65
CA VAL A 302 1.44 -18.14 -9.71
C VAL A 302 2.27 -16.87 -9.66
N PRO A 303 2.88 -16.44 -10.78
CA PRO A 303 3.55 -15.14 -10.85
C PRO A 303 2.56 -14.00 -10.58
N VAL A 304 3.02 -13.01 -9.83
CA VAL A 304 2.27 -11.76 -9.58
C VAL A 304 3.09 -10.59 -10.12
N GLU A 305 2.44 -9.78 -10.93
CA GLU A 305 2.97 -8.51 -11.41
C GLU A 305 2.50 -7.39 -10.47
N PHE A 306 3.46 -6.64 -9.92
CA PHE A 306 3.20 -5.48 -9.10
C PHE A 306 3.52 -4.22 -9.89
N THR A 307 2.53 -3.37 -10.08
CA THR A 307 2.71 -2.01 -10.56
C THR A 307 2.88 -1.10 -9.34
N VAL A 308 4.11 -0.69 -9.09
CA VAL A 308 4.51 0.19 -7.98
C VAL A 308 4.60 1.61 -8.50
N THR A 309 3.70 2.48 -8.06
CA THR A 309 3.67 3.88 -8.45
C THR A 309 4.11 4.75 -7.27
N ARG A 310 5.17 5.54 -7.48
CA ARG A 310 5.67 6.51 -6.50
C ARG A 310 5.75 7.88 -7.19
N GLY A 311 4.86 8.78 -6.79
CA GLY A 311 4.65 10.04 -7.50
C GLY A 311 4.24 9.83 -8.96
N ASN A 312 5.05 10.34 -9.89
CA ASN A 312 4.84 10.17 -11.34
C ASN A 312 5.59 8.97 -11.92
N ASN A 313 6.48 8.33 -11.13
CA ASN A 313 7.23 7.17 -11.58
C ASN A 313 6.43 5.90 -11.33
N THR A 314 6.40 5.02 -12.33
CA THR A 314 5.81 3.69 -12.22
C THR A 314 6.85 2.65 -12.58
N LYS A 315 7.00 1.65 -11.71
CA LYS A 315 7.90 0.52 -11.92
C LYS A 315 7.11 -0.76 -11.82
N ILE A 316 7.43 -1.71 -12.69
CA ILE A 316 6.91 -3.07 -12.63
C ILE A 316 7.88 -3.93 -11.83
N GLU A 317 7.37 -4.63 -10.84
CA GLU A 317 8.09 -5.63 -10.06
C GLU A 317 7.35 -6.96 -10.10
N TYR A 318 8.06 -8.04 -9.80
CA TYR A 318 7.49 -9.38 -9.82
C TYR A 318 7.63 -10.03 -8.44
N GLY A 319 6.65 -10.85 -8.11
CA GLY A 319 6.70 -11.77 -6.99
C GLY A 319 5.92 -13.03 -7.30
N GLU A 320 5.70 -13.84 -6.28
CA GLU A 320 5.03 -15.13 -6.41
C GLU A 320 3.91 -15.22 -5.38
N TYR A 321 2.73 -15.59 -5.86
CA TYR A 321 1.63 -16.04 -5.02
C TYR A 321 1.66 -17.57 -4.94
N ARG A 322 1.53 -18.12 -3.74
CA ARG A 322 1.40 -19.55 -3.49
C ARG A 322 0.09 -19.83 -2.80
N CYS A 323 -0.64 -20.83 -3.29
CA CYS A 323 -1.87 -21.29 -2.67
C CYS A 323 -1.78 -22.80 -2.47
N SER A 324 -2.06 -23.25 -1.25
CA SER A 324 -2.23 -24.65 -0.89
C SER A 324 -3.64 -24.86 -0.37
N SER A 325 -4.42 -25.71 -1.04
CA SER A 325 -5.80 -26.00 -0.66
C SER A 325 -6.01 -27.49 -0.40
N GLY A 326 -6.88 -27.79 0.56
CA GLY A 326 -7.48 -29.09 0.81
C GLY A 326 -9.00 -28.94 0.84
N SER A 327 -9.58 -28.34 -0.22
CA SER A 327 -10.96 -27.88 -0.24
C SER A 327 -11.98 -28.91 -0.72
N SER A 328 -11.53 -30.04 -1.26
CA SER A 328 -12.42 -31.09 -1.78
C SER A 328 -12.25 -32.38 -0.97
N VAL A 329 -13.32 -32.77 -0.28
CA VAL A 329 -13.44 -34.02 0.47
C VAL A 329 -14.44 -34.92 -0.23
N HIS A 330 -14.09 -36.18 -0.45
CA HIS A 330 -14.95 -37.19 -1.06
C HIS A 330 -14.75 -38.54 -0.39
N ALA A 331 -15.72 -39.43 -0.55
CA ALA A 331 -15.67 -40.80 -0.06
C ALA A 331 -15.41 -41.79 -1.20
N GLU A 332 -14.50 -42.72 -0.98
CA GLU A 332 -14.28 -43.90 -1.82
C GLU A 332 -14.79 -45.14 -1.09
N TYR A 333 -15.59 -45.96 -1.77
CA TYR A 333 -16.28 -47.10 -1.18
C TYR A 333 -15.68 -48.42 -1.65
N SER A 334 -15.47 -49.34 -0.72
CA SER A 334 -15.16 -50.74 -1.04
C SER A 334 -15.97 -51.68 -0.16
N SER A 335 -16.54 -52.72 -0.76
CA SER A 335 -17.31 -53.74 -0.06
C SER A 335 -16.76 -55.13 -0.31
N VAL A 336 -16.71 -55.94 0.73
CA VAL A 336 -16.28 -57.35 0.68
C VAL A 336 -17.36 -58.20 1.31
N ARG A 337 -17.80 -59.25 0.61
CA ARG A 337 -18.74 -60.23 1.16
C ARG A 337 -18.00 -61.13 2.15
N ILE A 338 -18.57 -61.33 3.33
CA ILE A 338 -17.95 -62.05 4.44
C ILE A 338 -18.64 -63.39 4.70
#